data_AF-A0A6P0U369-F1
#
_entry.id   AF-A0A6P0U369-F1
#
_cell.length_a   1.000
_cell.length_b   1.000
_cell.length_c   1.000
_cell.angle_alpha   90.00
_cell.angle_beta   90.00
_cell.angle_gamma   90.00
#
_symmetry.space_group_name_H-M   'P 1'
#
loop_
_entity.id
_entity.type
_entity.pdbx_description
1 polymer ?
#
loop_
_entity_poly.entity_id
_entity_poly.type
_entity_poly.pdbx_seq_one_letter_code
_entity_poly.pdbx_strand_id
1 'polypeptide(L)'
;MNKKVLELIEKLKSCDDKVRHNAITDIGFILEMYSLKLSRDERFEQFEGMLSPDLIELFLDETELSEIVAYLQEEIEAKNKDTGSLASAIGYTSAKTGLLPLAKAIKNSIENLNLDELNQGLIALEKLLFFDDSLSDAEKKEIVRKNELMSKISTKIISETPVSHNYLLETYTGLISRLVLFFFDV
;
A
#
# COMPACT_ATOMS: atom_id res chain seq x y z
N MET A 1 8.19 -18.47 3.91
CA MET A 1 7.92 -17.91 2.58
C MET A 1 7.99 -18.92 1.44
N ASN A 2 6.91 -19.02 0.67
CA ASN A 2 6.76 -19.78 -0.57
C ASN A 2 7.83 -19.43 -1.62
N LYS A 3 8.31 -20.44 -2.37
CA LYS A 3 9.36 -20.27 -3.39
C LYS A 3 8.99 -19.26 -4.48
N LYS A 4 7.75 -19.25 -4.97
CA LYS A 4 7.32 -18.32 -6.03
C LYS A 4 7.29 -16.88 -5.53
N VAL A 5 6.87 -16.68 -4.28
CA VAL A 5 6.91 -15.37 -3.62
C VAL A 5 8.35 -14.89 -3.45
N LEU A 6 9.26 -15.78 -3.03
CA LEU A 6 10.70 -15.48 -2.98
C LEU A 6 11.25 -15.05 -4.34
N GLU A 7 10.90 -15.77 -5.42
CA GLU A 7 11.30 -15.41 -6.78
C GLU A 7 10.77 -14.03 -7.21
N LEU A 8 9.54 -13.65 -6.81
CA LEU A 8 8.99 -12.31 -7.06
C LEU A 8 9.75 -11.24 -6.27
N ILE A 9 10.05 -11.50 -4.99
CA ILE A 9 10.83 -10.59 -4.14
C ILE A 9 12.26 -10.39 -4.70
N GLU A 10 12.90 -11.45 -5.20
CA GLU A 10 14.20 -11.32 -5.86
C GLU A 10 14.12 -10.45 -7.12
N LYS A 11 13.04 -10.59 -7.90
CA LYS A 11 12.80 -9.74 -9.09
C LYS A 11 12.56 -8.27 -8.75
N LEU A 12 12.14 -7.94 -7.52
CA LEU A 12 12.06 -6.54 -7.07
C LEU A 12 13.42 -5.85 -7.07
N LYS A 13 14.52 -6.59 -6.99
CA LYS A 13 15.90 -6.05 -7.05
C LYS A 13 16.45 -5.97 -8.48
N SER A 14 15.66 -6.35 -9.48
CA SER A 14 16.09 -6.37 -10.88
C SER A 14 16.41 -4.97 -11.40
N CYS A 15 17.50 -4.86 -12.17
CA CYS A 15 17.81 -3.64 -12.91
C CYS A 15 16.88 -3.41 -14.11
N ASP A 16 16.17 -4.45 -14.57
CA ASP A 16 15.16 -4.36 -15.63
C ASP A 16 13.84 -3.82 -15.05
N ASP A 17 13.42 -2.63 -15.52
CA ASP A 17 12.21 -1.96 -15.07
C ASP A 17 10.94 -2.78 -15.33
N LYS A 18 10.83 -3.43 -16.48
CA LYS A 18 9.66 -4.24 -16.82
C LYS A 18 9.55 -5.45 -15.91
N VAL A 19 10.68 -6.13 -15.65
CA VAL A 19 10.71 -7.29 -14.74
C VAL A 19 10.31 -6.88 -13.33
N ARG A 20 10.83 -5.75 -12.86
CA ARG A 20 10.57 -5.24 -11.52
C ARG A 20 9.12 -4.78 -11.36
N HIS A 21 8.60 -3.98 -12.29
CA HIS A 21 7.21 -3.52 -12.27
C HIS A 21 6.23 -4.67 -12.36
N ASN A 22 6.47 -5.66 -13.22
CA ASN A 22 5.65 -6.87 -13.26
C ASN A 22 5.65 -7.61 -11.92
N ALA A 23 6.81 -7.74 -11.26
CA ALA A 23 6.87 -8.37 -9.94
C ALA A 23 6.10 -7.59 -8.87
N ILE A 24 6.13 -6.25 -8.89
CA ILE A 24 5.33 -5.41 -7.98
C ILE A 24 3.84 -5.62 -8.23
N THR A 25 3.42 -5.63 -9.50
CA THR A 25 2.02 -5.87 -9.88
C THR A 25 1.56 -7.27 -9.46
N ASP A 26 2.36 -8.29 -9.74
CA ASP A 26 2.06 -9.67 -9.35
C ASP A 26 1.90 -9.80 -7.83
N ILE A 27 2.79 -9.18 -7.05
CA ILE A 27 2.68 -9.12 -5.59
C ILE A 27 1.41 -8.38 -5.18
N GLY A 28 1.10 -7.24 -5.79
CA GLY A 28 -0.12 -6.48 -5.51
C GLY A 28 -1.39 -7.32 -5.69
N PHE A 29 -1.51 -8.06 -6.79
CA PHE A 29 -2.64 -8.94 -7.05
C PHE A 29 -2.69 -10.13 -6.09
N ILE A 30 -1.54 -10.70 -5.73
CA ILE A 30 -1.48 -11.73 -4.68
C ILE A 30 -2.08 -11.17 -3.39
N LEU A 31 -1.61 -10.01 -2.92
CA LEU A 31 -2.11 -9.40 -1.69
C LEU A 31 -3.62 -9.07 -1.76
N GLU A 32 -4.10 -8.61 -2.92
CA GLU A 32 -5.52 -8.32 -3.17
C GLU A 32 -6.40 -9.57 -3.05
N MET A 33 -6.01 -10.68 -3.69
CA MET A 33 -6.74 -11.96 -3.61
C MET A 33 -6.94 -12.42 -2.16
N TYR A 34 -5.93 -12.23 -1.30
CA TYR A 34 -6.03 -12.59 0.11
C TYR A 34 -6.83 -11.59 0.94
N SER A 35 -6.72 -10.29 0.65
CA SER A 35 -7.52 -9.25 1.30
C SER A 35 -9.02 -9.51 1.10
N LEU A 36 -9.40 -9.82 -0.15
CA LEU A 36 -10.76 -10.13 -0.56
C LEU A 36 -11.28 -11.50 -0.08
N LYS A 37 -10.41 -12.33 0.53
CA LYS A 37 -10.73 -13.68 1.02
C LYS A 37 -11.35 -14.58 -0.06
N LEU A 38 -10.91 -14.41 -1.31
CA LEU A 38 -11.45 -15.15 -2.45
C LEU A 38 -11.19 -16.65 -2.31
N SER A 39 -12.23 -17.44 -2.58
CA SER A 39 -12.12 -18.87 -2.82
C SER A 39 -11.26 -19.15 -4.06
N ARG A 40 -10.82 -20.40 -4.23
CA ARG A 40 -10.00 -20.78 -5.39
C ARG A 40 -10.64 -20.39 -6.71
N ASP A 41 -11.93 -20.70 -6.89
CA ASP A 41 -12.62 -20.46 -8.16
C ASP A 41 -12.80 -18.97 -8.43
N GLU A 42 -13.11 -18.16 -7.40
CA GLU A 42 -13.20 -16.70 -7.53
C GLU A 42 -11.87 -16.05 -7.89
N ARG A 43 -10.74 -16.59 -7.40
CA ARG A 43 -9.41 -16.09 -7.78
C ARG A 43 -9.14 -16.30 -9.26
N PHE A 44 -9.49 -17.46 -9.80
CA PHE A 44 -9.37 -17.71 -11.24
C PHE A 44 -10.32 -16.81 -12.04
N GLU A 45 -11.59 -16.70 -11.64
CA GLU A 45 -12.57 -15.85 -12.33
C GLU A 45 -12.12 -14.39 -12.44
N GLN A 46 -11.52 -13.84 -11.38
CA GLN A 46 -11.15 -12.42 -11.33
C GLN A 46 -9.76 -12.12 -11.89
N PHE A 47 -8.78 -13.02 -11.75
CA PHE A 47 -7.37 -12.74 -12.07
C PHE A 47 -6.82 -13.56 -13.24
N GLU A 48 -7.61 -14.46 -13.84
CA GLU A 48 -7.22 -15.15 -15.07
C GLU A 48 -6.96 -14.12 -16.20
N GLY A 49 -5.76 -14.18 -16.77
CA GLY A 49 -5.28 -13.22 -17.77
C GLY A 49 -4.47 -12.05 -17.21
N MET A 50 -4.46 -11.85 -15.88
CA MET A 50 -3.61 -10.87 -15.21
C MET A 50 -2.43 -11.54 -14.48
N LEU A 51 -2.70 -12.69 -13.83
CA LEU A 51 -1.69 -13.50 -13.16
C LEU A 51 -1.50 -14.83 -13.87
N SER A 52 -0.30 -15.41 -13.77
CA SER A 52 -0.08 -16.80 -14.18
C SER A 52 -0.84 -17.76 -13.25
N PRO A 53 -1.39 -18.89 -13.74
CA PRO A 53 -2.11 -19.87 -12.93
C PRO A 53 -1.35 -20.30 -11.67
N ASP A 54 -0.04 -20.53 -11.76
CA ASP A 54 0.82 -20.88 -10.63
C ASP A 54 0.76 -19.86 -9.46
N LEU A 55 0.55 -18.58 -9.76
CA LEU A 55 0.45 -17.52 -8.74
C LEU A 55 -0.97 -17.41 -8.17
N ILE A 56 -2.00 -17.65 -8.98
CA ILE A 56 -3.40 -17.69 -8.56
C ILE A 56 -3.64 -18.85 -7.56
N GLU A 57 -2.98 -19.99 -7.81
CA GLU A 57 -3.08 -21.19 -6.97
C GLU A 57 -2.26 -21.13 -5.67
N LEU A 58 -1.52 -20.05 -5.42
CA LEU A 58 -0.76 -19.94 -4.19
C LEU A 58 -1.68 -20.06 -2.97
N PHE A 59 -1.15 -20.73 -1.94
CA PHE A 59 -1.74 -20.78 -0.62
C PHE A 59 -0.71 -20.20 0.36
N LEU A 60 -0.98 -19.00 0.85
CA LEU A 60 -0.17 -18.23 1.77
C LEU A 60 -0.97 -18.06 3.05
N ASP A 61 -0.30 -18.21 4.18
CA ASP A 61 -0.86 -17.90 5.49
C ASP A 61 -0.67 -16.41 5.87
N GLU A 62 -1.25 -15.98 6.99
CA GLU A 62 -1.13 -14.59 7.47
C GLU A 62 0.33 -14.19 7.76
N THR A 63 1.19 -15.15 8.13
CA THR A 63 2.61 -14.89 8.41
C THR A 63 3.34 -14.57 7.12
N GLU A 64 3.14 -15.37 6.07
CA GLU A 64 3.75 -15.14 4.77
C GLU A 64 3.27 -13.82 4.14
N LEU A 65 1.99 -13.48 4.27
CA LEU A 65 1.49 -12.17 3.83
C LEU A 65 2.16 -11.02 4.58
N SER A 66 2.36 -11.18 5.89
CA SER A 66 3.06 -10.20 6.72
C SER A 66 4.54 -10.06 6.35
N GLU A 67 5.21 -11.16 5.99
CA GLU A 67 6.60 -11.16 5.51
C GLU A 67 6.73 -10.38 4.19
N ILE A 68 5.81 -10.59 3.23
CA ILE A 68 5.77 -9.84 1.97
C ILE A 68 5.61 -8.35 2.25
N VAL A 69 4.63 -7.97 3.08
CA VAL A 69 4.34 -6.56 3.38
C VAL A 69 5.49 -5.90 4.13
N ALA A 70 6.14 -6.61 5.06
CA ALA A 70 7.32 -6.11 5.75
C ALA A 70 8.47 -5.84 4.76
N TYR A 71 8.69 -6.75 3.81
CA TYR A 71 9.68 -6.54 2.75
C TYR A 71 9.38 -5.30 1.91
N LEU A 72 8.12 -5.11 1.47
CA LEU A 72 7.71 -3.91 0.72
C LEU A 72 7.91 -2.63 1.54
N GLN A 73 7.61 -2.65 2.84
CA GLN A 73 7.85 -1.54 3.76
C GLN A 73 9.34 -1.17 3.79
N GLU A 74 10.22 -2.16 3.94
CA GLU A 74 11.68 -1.94 3.98
C GLU A 74 12.18 -1.32 2.68
N GLU A 75 11.70 -1.77 1.52
CA GLU A 75 12.09 -1.21 0.22
C GLU A 75 11.64 0.26 0.04
N ILE A 76 10.45 0.62 0.53
CA ILE A 76 10.00 2.02 0.56
C ILE A 76 10.91 2.86 1.44
N GLU A 77 11.22 2.38 2.65
CA GLU A 77 12.11 3.08 3.59
C GLU A 77 13.55 3.20 3.08
N ALA A 78 14.00 2.22 2.28
CA ALA A 78 15.27 2.23 1.56
C ALA A 78 15.29 3.15 0.34
N LYS A 79 14.18 3.86 0.05
CA LYS A 79 14.03 4.78 -1.08
C LYS A 79 14.19 4.09 -2.44
N ASN A 80 13.57 2.92 -2.58
CA ASN A 80 13.49 2.25 -3.88
C ASN A 80 12.81 3.16 -4.91
N LYS A 81 13.29 3.16 -6.15
CA LYS A 81 12.75 4.01 -7.23
C LYS A 81 11.27 3.76 -7.57
N ASP A 82 10.72 2.63 -7.15
CA ASP A 82 9.30 2.31 -7.34
C ASP A 82 8.48 2.50 -6.05
N THR A 83 8.91 3.38 -5.15
CA THR A 83 8.27 3.64 -3.85
C THR A 83 6.75 3.81 -3.97
N GLY A 84 6.27 4.61 -4.94
CA GLY A 84 4.84 4.79 -5.17
C GLY A 84 4.11 3.47 -5.48
N SER A 85 4.65 2.65 -6.38
CA SER A 85 4.05 1.36 -6.75
C SER A 85 4.11 0.33 -5.62
N LEU A 86 5.19 0.33 -4.82
CA LEU A 86 5.31 -0.52 -3.63
C LEU A 86 4.27 -0.13 -2.56
N ALA A 87 4.05 1.17 -2.36
CA ALA A 87 3.01 1.66 -1.45
C ALA A 87 1.60 1.23 -1.92
N SER A 88 1.33 1.33 -3.23
CA SER A 88 0.09 0.83 -3.82
C SER A 88 -0.09 -0.67 -3.62
N ALA A 89 0.99 -1.48 -3.76
CA ALA A 89 0.96 -2.91 -3.49
C ALA A 89 0.56 -3.23 -2.04
N ILE A 90 1.11 -2.51 -1.05
CA ILE A 90 0.66 -2.64 0.35
C ILE A 90 -0.82 -2.23 0.50
N GLY A 91 -1.26 -1.22 -0.24
CA GLY A 91 -2.66 -0.76 -0.25
C GLY A 91 -3.69 -1.78 -0.75
N TYR A 92 -3.26 -2.86 -1.41
CA TYR A 92 -4.13 -3.97 -1.83
C TYR A 92 -4.31 -5.05 -0.75
N THR A 93 -3.62 -4.93 0.37
CA THR A 93 -3.74 -5.87 1.50
C THR A 93 -5.00 -5.57 2.35
N SER A 94 -5.25 -6.39 3.36
CA SER A 94 -6.20 -6.06 4.42
C SER A 94 -5.61 -5.01 5.37
N ALA A 95 -6.45 -4.19 6.01
CA ALA A 95 -6.03 -3.20 7.01
C ALA A 95 -5.24 -3.86 8.16
N LYS A 96 -5.64 -5.06 8.59
CA LYS A 96 -4.96 -5.85 9.63
C LYS A 96 -3.50 -6.11 9.29
N THR A 97 -3.20 -6.39 8.02
CA THR A 97 -1.83 -6.69 7.56
C THR A 97 -1.07 -5.43 7.13
N GLY A 98 -1.69 -4.56 6.34
CA GLY A 98 -0.97 -3.48 5.65
C GLY A 98 -0.99 -2.11 6.30
N LEU A 99 -1.97 -1.80 7.16
CA LEU A 99 -2.16 -0.41 7.62
C LEU A 99 -0.97 0.08 8.45
N LEU A 100 -0.51 -0.73 9.41
CA LEU A 100 0.63 -0.36 10.25
C LEU A 100 1.95 -0.29 9.44
N PRO A 101 2.31 -1.27 8.61
CA PRO A 101 3.47 -1.17 7.73
C PRO A 101 3.44 0.04 6.80
N LEU A 102 2.31 0.30 6.13
CA LEU A 102 2.17 1.46 5.25
C LEU A 102 2.32 2.78 6.02
N ALA A 103 1.67 2.90 7.18
CA ALA A 103 1.79 4.08 8.03
C ALA A 103 3.24 4.35 8.44
N LYS A 104 4.00 3.30 8.79
CA LYS A 104 5.43 3.41 9.10
C LYS A 104 6.25 3.82 7.89
N ALA A 105 6.05 3.15 6.76
CA ALA A 105 6.75 3.45 5.51
C ALA A 105 6.58 4.92 5.14
N ILE A 106 5.33 5.41 5.08
CA ILE A 106 5.04 6.82 4.76
C ILE A 106 5.69 7.73 5.80
N LYS A 107 5.46 7.52 7.10
CA LYS A 107 6.04 8.35 8.17
C LYS A 107 7.56 8.49 8.04
N ASN A 108 8.26 7.39 7.80
CA ASN A 108 9.72 7.32 7.79
C ASN A 108 10.33 7.89 6.50
N SER A 109 9.58 7.87 5.38
CA SER A 109 10.06 8.30 4.07
C SER A 109 9.53 9.66 3.62
N ILE A 110 8.50 10.22 4.28
CA ILE A 110 7.66 11.32 3.78
C ILE A 110 8.40 12.54 3.24
N GLU A 111 9.52 12.92 3.88
CA GLU A 111 10.30 14.09 3.46
C GLU A 111 10.91 13.91 2.07
N ASN A 112 11.21 12.67 1.68
CA ASN A 112 11.85 12.32 0.41
C ASN A 112 10.85 11.96 -0.69
N LEU A 113 9.58 11.74 -0.34
CA LEU A 113 8.57 11.40 -1.33
C LEU A 113 8.33 12.59 -2.25
N ASN A 114 8.37 12.33 -3.55
CA ASN A 114 7.84 13.28 -4.52
C ASN A 114 6.29 13.28 -4.48
N LEU A 115 5.68 14.18 -5.24
CA LEU A 115 4.23 14.36 -5.21
C LEU A 115 3.44 13.13 -5.69
N ASP A 116 3.93 12.45 -6.72
CA ASP A 116 3.26 11.27 -7.26
C ASP A 116 3.38 10.08 -6.30
N GLU A 117 4.56 9.88 -5.69
CA GLU A 117 4.78 8.86 -4.66
C GLU A 117 3.93 9.10 -3.42
N LEU A 118 3.89 10.35 -2.94
CA LEU A 118 3.02 10.75 -1.84
C LEU A 118 1.56 10.46 -2.20
N ASN A 119 1.12 10.84 -3.40
CA ASN A 119 -0.26 10.59 -3.83
C ASN A 119 -0.61 9.10 -3.85
N GLN A 120 0.27 8.24 -4.38
CA GLN A 120 0.06 6.79 -4.37
C GLN A 120 -0.01 6.23 -2.95
N GLY A 121 0.90 6.65 -2.06
CA GLY A 121 0.87 6.23 -0.65
C GLY A 121 -0.40 6.68 0.07
N LEU A 122 -0.89 7.88 -0.25
CA LEU A 122 -2.13 8.42 0.30
C LEU A 122 -3.39 7.68 -0.19
N ILE A 123 -3.46 7.32 -1.49
CA ILE A 123 -4.54 6.48 -2.03
C ILE A 123 -4.51 5.08 -1.39
N ALA A 124 -3.33 4.49 -1.23
CA ALA A 124 -3.17 3.21 -0.55
C ALA A 124 -3.64 3.29 0.91
N LEU A 125 -3.29 4.37 1.62
CA LEU A 125 -3.73 4.60 2.99
C LEU A 125 -5.26 4.76 3.07
N GLU A 126 -5.87 5.45 2.11
CA GLU A 126 -7.31 5.62 2.01
C GLU A 126 -8.03 4.27 1.90
N LYS A 127 -7.56 3.39 1.00
CA LYS A 127 -8.09 2.03 0.84
C LYS A 127 -8.14 1.28 2.17
N LEU A 128 -7.02 1.26 2.89
CA LEU A 128 -6.90 0.53 4.15
C LEU A 128 -7.68 1.16 5.32
N LEU A 129 -7.85 2.49 5.32
CA LEU A 129 -8.60 3.17 6.37
C LEU A 129 -10.12 3.05 6.18
N PHE A 130 -10.61 3.19 4.95
CA PHE A 130 -12.03 3.43 4.70
C PHE A 130 -12.77 2.31 3.98
N PHE A 131 -12.05 1.45 3.25
CA PHE A 131 -12.68 0.46 2.37
C PHE A 131 -12.44 -0.98 2.80
N ASP A 132 -11.54 -1.22 3.75
CA ASP A 132 -11.29 -2.54 4.33
C ASP A 132 -11.73 -2.61 5.79
N ASP A 133 -12.54 -3.61 6.13
CA ASP A 133 -13.17 -3.77 7.45
C ASP A 133 -12.46 -4.80 8.35
N SER A 134 -11.22 -5.19 8.02
CA SER A 134 -10.48 -6.18 8.83
C SER A 134 -9.98 -5.64 10.18
N LEU A 135 -10.06 -4.33 10.39
CA LEU A 135 -9.83 -3.64 11.67
C LEU A 135 -11.00 -2.71 11.98
N SER A 136 -11.33 -2.57 13.26
CA SER A 136 -12.29 -1.55 13.71
C SER A 136 -11.76 -0.13 13.53
N ASP A 137 -12.65 0.85 13.43
CA ASP A 137 -12.26 2.26 13.32
C ASP A 137 -11.39 2.72 14.50
N ALA A 138 -11.64 2.21 15.70
CA ALA A 138 -10.83 2.51 16.88
C ALA A 138 -9.38 2.03 16.72
N GLU A 139 -9.18 0.82 16.20
CA GLU A 139 -7.84 0.26 15.93
C GLU A 139 -7.12 1.04 14.83
N LYS A 140 -7.82 1.34 13.74
CA LYS A 140 -7.30 2.16 12.63
C LYS A 140 -6.86 3.55 13.12
N LYS A 141 -7.72 4.24 13.89
CA LYS A 141 -7.41 5.55 14.48
C LYS A 141 -6.19 5.48 15.37
N GLU A 142 -6.08 4.44 16.19
CA GLU A 142 -4.95 4.27 17.10
C GLU A 142 -3.62 4.05 16.35
N ILE A 143 -3.63 3.27 15.27
CA ILE A 143 -2.44 3.09 14.40
C ILE A 143 -1.98 4.43 13.83
N VAL A 144 -2.90 5.20 13.24
CA VAL A 144 -2.56 6.50 12.63
C VAL A 144 -2.06 7.50 13.69
N ARG A 145 -2.71 7.56 14.86
CA ARG A 145 -2.34 8.44 15.97
C ARG A 145 -0.97 8.10 16.52
N LYS A 146 -0.71 6.83 16.85
CA LYS A 146 0.59 6.37 17.39
C LYS A 146 1.76 6.63 16.44
N ASN A 147 1.49 6.65 15.13
CA ASN A 147 2.51 6.94 14.13
C ASN A 147 2.64 8.43 13.79
N GLU A 148 1.85 9.32 14.41
CA GLU A 148 1.86 10.77 14.13
C GLU A 148 1.68 11.08 12.63
N LEU A 149 0.96 10.21 11.92
CA LEU A 149 0.96 10.22 10.46
C LEU A 149 0.25 11.47 9.91
N MET A 150 -0.84 11.89 10.56
CA MET A 150 -1.63 13.06 10.17
C MET A 150 -0.82 14.37 10.17
N SER A 151 -0.02 14.59 11.22
CA SER A 151 0.78 15.82 11.32
C SER A 151 1.84 15.84 10.21
N LYS A 152 2.51 14.71 9.97
CA LYS A 152 3.51 14.56 8.91
C LYS A 152 2.92 14.79 7.52
N ILE A 153 1.81 14.14 7.17
CA ILE A 153 1.12 14.33 5.89
C ILE A 153 0.73 15.78 5.69
N SER A 154 0.12 16.40 6.71
CA SER A 154 -0.32 17.79 6.65
C SER A 154 0.86 18.73 6.40
N THR A 155 1.96 18.57 7.13
CA THR A 155 3.18 19.38 6.94
C THR A 155 3.74 19.24 5.53
N LYS A 156 3.85 18.01 5.01
CA LYS A 156 4.36 17.77 3.66
C LYS A 156 3.46 18.41 2.60
N ILE A 157 2.15 18.19 2.66
CA ILE A 157 1.21 18.78 1.69
C ILE A 157 1.29 20.31 1.73
N ILE A 158 1.29 20.93 2.91
CA ILE A 158 1.40 22.39 3.04
C ILE A 158 2.71 22.91 2.44
N SER A 159 3.81 22.18 2.59
CA SER A 159 5.12 22.59 2.04
C SER A 159 5.17 22.55 0.51
N GLU A 160 4.40 21.66 -0.13
CA GLU A 160 4.40 21.47 -1.58
C GLU A 160 3.29 22.27 -2.31
N THR A 161 2.22 22.65 -1.59
CA THR A 161 1.05 23.38 -2.13
C THR A 161 1.37 24.76 -2.76
N PRO A 162 2.37 25.56 -2.31
CA PRO A 162 2.63 26.88 -2.91
C PRO A 162 3.25 26.83 -4.32
N VAL A 163 3.69 25.65 -4.79
CA VAL A 163 4.59 25.54 -5.95
C VAL A 163 3.88 25.05 -7.22
N SER A 164 2.65 24.55 -7.13
CA SER A 164 2.01 23.86 -8.25
C SER A 164 0.54 24.23 -8.42
N HIS A 165 0.15 24.69 -9.62
CA HIS A 165 -1.26 24.73 -10.08
C HIS A 165 -1.73 23.28 -10.33
N ASN A 166 -1.81 22.48 -9.28
CA ASN A 166 -1.69 21.04 -9.37
C ASN A 166 -3.02 20.31 -9.50
N TYR A 167 -3.08 19.38 -10.45
CA TYR A 167 -4.18 18.43 -10.67
C TYR A 167 -4.42 17.49 -9.46
N LEU A 168 -3.46 17.39 -8.54
CA LEU A 168 -3.55 16.58 -7.32
C LEU A 168 -4.26 17.28 -6.15
N LEU A 169 -4.57 18.57 -6.27
CA LEU A 169 -5.20 19.33 -5.18
C LEU A 169 -6.56 18.73 -4.76
N GLU A 170 -7.33 18.23 -5.73
CA GLU A 170 -8.61 17.57 -5.45
C GLU A 170 -8.42 16.29 -4.64
N THR A 171 -7.44 15.45 -5.00
CA THR A 171 -7.13 14.21 -4.27
C THR A 171 -6.66 14.50 -2.85
N TYR A 172 -5.74 15.46 -2.67
CA TYR A 172 -5.27 15.85 -1.34
C TYR A 172 -6.38 16.45 -0.48
N THR A 173 -7.22 17.30 -1.07
CA THR A 173 -8.36 17.90 -0.36
C THR A 173 -9.34 16.81 0.08
N GLY A 174 -9.74 15.92 -0.84
CA GLY A 174 -10.67 14.83 -0.55
C GLY A 174 -10.16 13.88 0.54
N LEU A 175 -8.89 13.49 0.47
CA LEU A 175 -8.29 12.63 1.48
C LEU A 175 -8.18 13.34 2.84
N ILE A 176 -7.66 14.58 2.89
CA ILE A 176 -7.56 15.33 4.14
C ILE A 176 -8.96 15.50 4.73
N SER A 177 -9.98 15.83 3.93
CA SER A 177 -11.36 15.93 4.40
C SER A 177 -11.87 14.62 4.99
N ARG A 178 -11.65 13.49 4.33
CA ARG A 178 -12.04 12.16 4.84
C ARG A 178 -11.29 11.80 6.12
N LEU A 179 -10.00 12.09 6.20
CA LEU A 179 -9.20 11.87 7.40
C LEU A 179 -9.67 12.76 8.55
N VAL A 180 -9.97 14.04 8.31
CA VAL A 180 -10.52 14.92 9.35
C VAL A 180 -11.87 14.38 9.84
N LEU A 181 -12.78 14.01 8.95
CA LEU A 181 -14.05 13.41 9.35
C LEU A 181 -13.84 12.12 10.16
N PHE A 182 -12.90 11.28 9.74
CA PHE A 182 -12.55 10.04 10.44
C PHE A 182 -12.07 10.28 11.87
N PHE A 183 -11.17 11.24 12.09
CA PHE A 183 -10.58 11.47 13.41
C PHE A 183 -11.44 12.27 14.37
N PHE A 184 -12.37 13.09 13.86
CA PHE A 184 -13.12 14.03 14.68
C PHE A 184 -14.57 13.64 14.94
N ASP A 185 -15.03 12.45 14.52
CA ASP A 185 -16.37 11.89 14.81
C ASP A 185 -17.49 12.96 14.72
N VAL A 186 -17.55 13.65 13.58
CA VAL A 186 -18.56 14.69 13.31
C VAL A 186 -19.91 14.08 12.96
#